data_AF-A0A2H0MVB2-F1
#
_entry.id   AF-A0A2H0MVB2-F1
#
_cell.length_a   1.000
_cell.length_b   1.000
_cell.length_c   1.000
_cell.angle_alpha   90.00
_cell.angle_beta   90.00
_cell.angle_gamma   90.00
#
_symmetry.space_group_name_H-M   'P 1'
#
loop_
_entity.id
_entity.type
_entity.pdbx_description
1 polymer ?
#
loop_
_entity_poly.entity_id
_entity_poly.type
_entity_poly.pdbx_seq_one_letter_code
_entity_poly.pdbx_strand_id
1 'polypeptide(L)'
;MLVFDPIMQGLSLLAERDLHKAEQVFLRVINDPYTQKSELNQVREYLTDIRECQAGRKSLDFSIYEGLAKKSVFSLDEVLHFLADVYFSPAKSFAELDAYLDENISQGVNRLQRVKICELMGRDKLFEDIDKNGSAFVRKEVKARGDGEEFDVYRWKTVNRKFIERINPILLERHLDLLEYILENNDISVLDDSKLTVLTIKYRWIIASTLKKRWYLLRSYFFKARSDVEKQFNKKDGNRKYWDDVKYKKIRIFEDCGFSEKNIQKFLFIDKLNYKTLEKIYLFAQELGLKLNPRDVSLALRGEEKAKDHIKERAGFLMGERGKFQKKLIEMGFTENGSYAIANQAKGAHSRQITDAYDLALKVASDEIYWYRIPCNMEELAKNLEIQCQKHLSTVRIHLFERGRLNKILLKMGKPIIQKFLIEKYGPEVMELQCYFRLETIHQYYKLKFFHYHADAIPSVSELIKISRKEFKPILLQGYQEFVKKRNLKIDKSILGPLEKSHSITEWEDPCTTVEEKILLRCWFLMDHGVSITQSRVDSGIFSPGFDLWSYLKYPLPECNP
;
A
#
# COMPACT_ATOMS: atom_id res chain seq x y z
N MET A 1 11.48 56.94 1.99
CA MET A 1 11.24 56.91 0.52
C MET A 1 10.94 55.46 0.14
N LEU A 2 9.71 55.20 -0.29
CA LEU A 2 9.32 53.92 -0.87
C LEU A 2 9.79 53.89 -2.32
N VAL A 3 10.37 52.76 -2.71
CA VAL A 3 11.09 52.62 -3.96
C VAL A 3 10.62 51.37 -4.67
N PHE A 4 9.88 51.54 -5.77
CA PHE A 4 9.36 50.42 -6.58
C PHE A 4 10.36 49.97 -7.64
N ASP A 5 10.95 50.92 -8.36
CA ASP A 5 12.06 50.65 -9.26
C ASP A 5 13.29 51.42 -8.78
N PRO A 6 14.14 50.81 -7.94
CA PRO A 6 15.26 51.52 -7.32
C PRO A 6 16.32 51.96 -8.31
N ILE A 7 16.47 51.26 -9.44
CA ILE A 7 17.42 51.66 -10.47
C ILE A 7 16.90 52.91 -11.16
N MET A 8 15.63 52.89 -11.59
CA MET A 8 15.03 54.02 -12.30
C MET A 8 14.85 55.24 -11.41
N GLN A 9 14.41 55.05 -10.16
CA GLN A 9 14.28 56.14 -9.21
C GLN A 9 15.63 56.73 -8.80
N GLY A 10 16.67 55.89 -8.68
CA GLY A 10 18.05 56.35 -8.50
C GLY A 10 18.54 57.19 -9.69
N LEU A 11 18.26 56.74 -10.92
CA LEU A 11 18.59 57.48 -12.15
C LEU A 11 17.83 58.80 -12.29
N SER A 12 16.54 58.84 -11.94
CA SER A 12 15.74 60.08 -11.92
C SER A 12 16.29 61.08 -10.91
N LEU A 13 16.62 60.64 -9.68
CA LEU A 13 17.23 61.49 -8.66
C LEU A 13 18.61 62.01 -9.10
N LEU A 14 19.37 61.16 -9.78
CA LEU A 14 20.65 61.54 -10.33
C LEU A 14 20.51 62.58 -11.45
N ALA A 15 19.52 62.43 -12.34
CA ALA A 15 19.19 63.42 -13.37
C ALA A 15 18.72 64.77 -12.76
N GLU A 16 18.01 64.72 -11.63
CA GLU A 16 17.61 65.89 -10.83
C GLU A 16 18.75 66.51 -10.00
N ARG A 17 19.97 65.95 -10.09
CA ARG A 17 21.17 66.36 -9.35
C ARG A 17 21.13 66.10 -7.84
N ASP A 18 20.21 65.27 -7.36
CA ASP A 18 20.14 64.85 -5.95
C ASP A 18 21.03 63.62 -5.69
N LEU A 19 22.35 63.86 -5.71
CA LEU A 19 23.38 62.82 -5.59
C LEU A 19 23.29 62.02 -4.29
N HIS A 20 22.91 62.66 -3.18
CA HIS A 20 22.84 62.01 -1.88
C HIS A 20 21.68 61.02 -1.80
N LYS A 21 20.48 61.40 -2.29
CA LYS A 21 19.35 60.47 -2.34
C LYS A 21 19.55 59.38 -3.39
N ALA A 22 20.14 59.70 -4.54
CA ALA A 22 20.49 58.70 -5.55
C ALA A 22 21.44 57.64 -4.99
N GLU A 23 22.47 58.04 -4.24
CA GLU A 23 23.41 57.12 -3.58
C GLU A 23 22.69 56.18 -2.58
N GLN A 24 21.82 56.73 -1.72
CA GLN A 24 21.05 55.93 -0.76
C GLN A 24 20.14 54.91 -1.45
N VAL A 25 19.53 55.26 -2.58
CA VAL A 25 18.67 54.35 -3.35
C VAL A 25 19.49 53.24 -4.01
N PHE A 26 20.64 53.57 -4.61
CA PHE A 26 21.53 52.59 -5.23
C PHE A 26 22.18 51.63 -4.22
N LEU A 27 22.50 52.09 -3.01
CA LEU A 27 22.98 51.22 -1.93
C LEU A 27 21.93 50.17 -1.51
N ARG A 28 20.63 50.50 -1.60
CA ARG A 28 19.56 49.51 -1.34
C ARG A 28 19.50 48.42 -2.40
N VAL A 29 19.82 48.73 -3.66
CA VAL A 29 19.90 47.74 -4.75
C VAL A 29 21.04 46.75 -4.51
N ILE A 30 22.19 47.24 -4.02
CA ILE A 30 23.34 46.39 -3.67
C ILE A 30 22.99 45.41 -2.55
N ASN A 31 22.16 45.83 -1.60
CA ASN A 31 21.78 45.03 -0.44
C ASN A 31 20.57 44.11 -0.69
N ASP A 32 19.95 44.15 -1.87
CA ASP A 32 18.82 43.30 -2.22
C ASP A 32 19.32 41.91 -2.71
N PRO A 33 18.92 40.80 -2.04
CA PRO A 33 19.40 39.46 -2.36
C PRO A 33 18.93 38.93 -3.72
N TYR A 34 17.97 39.59 -4.37
CA TYR A 34 17.44 39.18 -5.67
C TYR A 34 18.03 39.95 -6.85
N THR A 35 18.90 40.94 -6.62
CA THR A 35 19.48 41.75 -7.70
C THR A 35 20.42 40.91 -8.59
N GLN A 36 20.25 41.02 -9.90
CA GLN A 36 21.10 40.31 -10.87
C GLN A 36 22.51 40.91 -10.92
N LYS A 37 23.51 40.08 -11.25
CA LYS A 37 24.93 40.48 -11.30
C LYS A 37 25.20 41.60 -12.32
N SER A 38 24.50 41.59 -13.46
CA SER A 38 24.58 42.64 -14.49
C SER A 38 24.14 44.01 -13.95
N GLU A 39 23.04 44.03 -13.21
CA GLU A 39 22.49 45.25 -12.62
C GLU A 39 23.31 45.73 -11.41
N LEU A 40 23.86 44.80 -10.62
CA LEU A 40 24.82 45.15 -9.56
C LEU A 40 26.06 45.85 -10.12
N ASN A 41 26.54 45.42 -11.30
CA ASN A 41 27.67 46.08 -11.95
C ASN A 41 27.30 47.50 -12.42
N GLN A 42 26.14 47.67 -13.06
CA GLN A 42 25.65 48.99 -13.49
C GLN A 42 25.46 49.95 -12.29
N VAL A 43 24.86 49.45 -11.20
CA VAL A 43 24.65 50.24 -9.98
C VAL A 43 25.97 50.61 -9.31
N ARG A 44 26.98 49.72 -9.34
CA ARG A 44 28.33 50.03 -8.85
C ARG A 44 29.02 51.10 -9.70
N GLU A 45 28.82 51.09 -11.02
CA GLU A 45 29.29 52.15 -11.91
C GLU A 45 28.62 53.49 -11.55
N TYR A 46 27.30 53.53 -11.38
CA TYR A 46 26.58 54.74 -10.97
C TYR A 46 27.00 55.26 -9.58
N LEU A 47 27.26 54.37 -8.61
CA LEU A 47 27.78 54.75 -7.30
C LEU A 47 29.21 55.30 -7.38
N THR A 48 30.04 54.74 -8.27
CA THR A 48 31.40 55.24 -8.50
C THR A 48 31.35 56.63 -9.13
N ASP A 49 30.49 56.82 -10.13
CA ASP A 49 30.21 58.13 -10.75
C ASP A 49 29.76 59.18 -9.72
N ILE A 50 28.82 58.84 -8.84
CA ILE A 50 28.36 59.73 -7.76
C ILE A 50 29.52 60.12 -6.84
N ARG A 51 30.30 59.14 -6.38
CA ARG A 51 31.40 59.37 -5.42
C ARG A 51 32.53 60.18 -6.04
N GLU A 52 32.88 59.93 -7.31
CA GLU A 52 33.88 60.72 -8.03
C GLU A 52 33.41 62.17 -8.27
N CYS A 53 32.11 62.35 -8.53
CA CYS A 53 31.50 63.68 -8.66
C CYS A 53 31.49 64.44 -7.32
N GLN A 54 31.11 63.78 -6.22
CA GLN A 54 31.14 64.36 -4.87
C GLN A 54 32.57 64.71 -4.42
N ALA A 55 33.57 63.92 -4.82
CA ALA A 55 34.98 64.16 -4.54
C ALA A 55 35.63 65.23 -5.45
N GLY A 56 34.88 65.82 -6.39
CA GLY A 56 35.35 66.84 -7.33
C GLY A 56 36.29 66.33 -8.43
N ARG A 57 36.37 65.01 -8.64
CA ARG A 57 37.29 64.37 -9.60
C ARG A 57 36.71 64.22 -11.00
N LYS A 58 35.38 64.28 -11.14
CA LYS A 58 34.65 64.06 -12.39
C LYS A 58 33.42 64.97 -12.46
N SER A 59 33.14 65.53 -13.65
CA SER A 59 31.88 66.24 -13.93
C SER A 59 30.92 65.28 -14.62
N LEU A 60 29.76 65.02 -14.03
CA LEU A 60 28.73 64.16 -14.62
C LEU A 60 27.88 64.93 -15.63
N ASP A 61 27.61 64.31 -16.77
CA ASP A 61 26.61 64.80 -17.72
C ASP A 61 25.23 64.23 -17.34
N PHE A 62 24.46 65.04 -16.62
CA PHE A 62 23.12 64.68 -16.13
C PHE A 62 22.11 64.38 -17.24
N SER A 63 22.34 64.86 -18.48
CA SER A 63 21.44 64.62 -19.61
C SER A 63 21.47 63.15 -20.08
N ILE A 64 22.60 62.46 -19.89
CA ILE A 64 22.76 61.03 -20.20
C ILE A 64 21.85 60.22 -19.29
N TYR A 65 21.84 60.53 -17.99
CA TYR A 65 21.02 59.83 -17.01
C TYR A 65 19.53 60.15 -17.15
N GLU A 66 19.17 61.35 -17.62
CA GLU A 66 17.80 61.68 -18.00
C GLU A 66 17.30 60.84 -19.19
N GLY A 67 18.17 60.61 -20.19
CA GLY A 67 17.88 59.72 -21.32
C GLY A 67 17.74 58.25 -20.92
N LEU A 68 18.49 57.80 -19.91
CA LEU A 68 18.33 56.47 -19.32
C LEU A 68 17.06 56.36 -18.49
N ALA A 69 16.70 57.41 -17.74
CA ALA A 69 15.48 57.47 -16.92
C ALA A 69 14.19 57.38 -17.75
N LYS A 70 14.22 57.84 -19.02
CA LYS A 70 13.07 57.87 -19.93
C LYS A 70 12.83 56.55 -20.70
N LYS A 71 13.74 55.59 -20.67
CA LYS A 71 13.69 54.37 -21.49
C LYS A 71 12.87 53.21 -20.90
N SER A 72 12.46 53.26 -19.64
CA SER A 72 11.88 52.06 -18.99
C SER A 72 10.38 51.92 -19.24
N VAL A 73 10.01 51.06 -20.17
CA VAL A 73 8.70 50.40 -20.14
C VAL A 73 8.93 49.04 -19.50
N PHE A 74 8.30 48.79 -18.35
CA PHE A 74 8.31 47.46 -17.73
C PHE A 74 7.76 46.43 -18.73
N SER A 75 8.57 45.42 -19.06
CA SER A 75 8.14 44.30 -19.90
C SER A 75 8.16 42.99 -19.09
N LEU A 76 7.17 42.14 -19.34
CA LEU A 76 7.12 40.78 -18.80
C LEU A 76 8.06 39.82 -19.54
N ASP A 77 8.66 40.23 -20.66
CA ASP A 77 9.40 39.34 -21.56
C ASP A 77 10.46 38.51 -20.84
N GLU A 78 11.22 39.10 -19.92
CA GLU A 78 12.25 38.36 -19.17
C GLU A 78 11.66 37.31 -18.20
N VAL A 79 10.50 37.60 -17.60
CA VAL A 79 9.76 36.62 -16.78
C VAL A 79 9.25 35.48 -17.67
N LEU A 80 8.82 35.79 -18.90
CA LEU A 80 8.36 34.79 -19.86
C LEU A 80 9.52 33.93 -20.37
N HIS A 81 10.69 34.52 -20.62
CA HIS A 81 11.92 33.79 -20.96
C HIS A 81 12.34 32.84 -19.85
N PHE A 82 12.37 33.32 -18.60
CA PHE A 82 12.65 32.47 -17.44
C PHE A 82 11.66 31.30 -17.32
N LEU A 83 10.36 31.56 -17.46
CA LEU A 83 9.34 30.51 -17.43
C LEU A 83 9.48 29.50 -18.57
N ALA A 84 9.94 29.96 -19.74
CA ALA A 84 10.28 29.06 -20.84
C ALA A 84 11.50 28.19 -20.51
N ASP A 85 12.54 28.75 -19.90
CA ASP A 85 13.72 27.98 -19.47
C ASP A 85 13.36 26.90 -18.44
N VAL A 86 12.53 27.25 -17.45
CA VAL A 86 11.98 26.28 -16.48
C VAL A 86 11.15 25.22 -17.20
N TYR A 87 10.32 25.61 -18.18
CA TYR A 87 9.54 24.66 -18.98
C TYR A 87 10.42 23.72 -19.79
N PHE A 88 11.50 24.18 -20.40
CA PHE A 88 12.41 23.33 -21.18
C PHE A 88 13.49 22.63 -20.33
N SER A 89 13.50 22.85 -19.02
CA SER A 89 14.45 22.21 -18.11
C SER A 89 14.33 20.68 -18.13
N PRO A 90 15.41 19.93 -17.81
CA PRO A 90 15.36 18.47 -17.76
C PRO A 90 14.56 17.92 -16.56
N ALA A 91 14.04 18.78 -15.69
CA ALA A 91 13.31 18.38 -14.49
C ALA A 91 12.03 17.62 -14.84
N LYS A 92 11.89 16.41 -14.30
CA LYS A 92 10.75 15.50 -14.54
C LYS A 92 9.87 15.32 -13.32
N SER A 93 10.43 15.42 -12.11
CA SER A 93 9.68 15.32 -10.86
C SER A 93 9.30 16.71 -10.31
N PHE A 94 8.27 16.76 -9.46
CA PHE A 94 7.88 18.01 -8.79
C PHE A 94 9.02 18.56 -7.92
N ALA A 95 9.76 17.69 -7.23
CA ALA A 95 10.89 18.08 -6.38
C ALA A 95 12.06 18.66 -7.19
N GLU A 96 12.36 18.11 -8.36
CA GLU A 96 13.38 18.66 -9.27
C GLU A 96 12.97 20.05 -9.80
N LEU A 97 11.69 20.22 -10.15
CA LEU A 97 11.17 21.53 -10.58
C LEU A 97 11.22 22.56 -9.44
N ASP A 98 10.88 22.14 -8.21
CA ASP A 98 10.97 22.99 -7.02
C ASP A 98 12.41 23.45 -6.77
N ALA A 99 13.40 22.55 -6.85
CA ALA A 99 14.81 22.89 -6.71
C ALA A 99 15.29 23.82 -7.81
N TYR A 100 14.94 23.54 -9.07
CA TYR A 100 15.33 24.37 -10.22
C TYR A 100 14.76 25.79 -10.12
N LEU A 101 13.51 25.91 -9.68
CA LEU A 101 12.88 27.20 -9.41
C LEU A 101 13.62 27.94 -8.30
N ASP A 102 13.92 27.29 -7.18
CA ASP A 102 14.59 27.92 -6.04
C ASP A 102 15.98 28.47 -6.37
N GLU A 103 16.75 27.76 -7.20
CA GLU A 103 18.07 28.19 -7.64
C GLU A 103 18.02 29.42 -8.57
N ASN A 104 16.96 29.58 -9.35
CA ASN A 104 16.88 30.57 -10.43
C ASN A 104 15.80 31.65 -10.20
N ILE A 105 15.09 31.62 -9.06
CA ILE A 105 13.93 32.46 -8.78
C ILE A 105 14.24 33.97 -8.85
N SER A 106 15.49 34.36 -8.57
CA SER A 106 15.97 35.74 -8.63
C SER A 106 15.85 36.36 -10.02
N GLN A 107 15.93 35.55 -11.09
CA GLN A 107 15.77 36.00 -12.47
C GLN A 107 14.36 36.53 -12.74
N GLY A 108 13.33 35.89 -12.18
CA GLY A 108 11.94 36.33 -12.28
C GLY A 108 11.55 37.36 -11.22
N VAL A 109 11.97 37.17 -9.96
CA VAL A 109 11.56 37.99 -8.82
C VAL A 109 12.03 39.44 -8.92
N ASN A 110 13.27 39.68 -9.34
CA ASN A 110 13.81 41.04 -9.46
C ASN A 110 12.97 41.91 -10.41
N ARG A 111 12.49 41.34 -11.51
CA ARG A 111 11.59 42.06 -12.43
C ARG A 111 10.22 42.27 -11.81
N LEU A 112 9.66 41.24 -11.19
CA LEU A 112 8.33 41.33 -10.58
C LEU A 112 8.28 42.30 -9.38
N GLN A 113 9.38 42.47 -8.63
CA GLN A 113 9.47 43.46 -7.55
C GLN A 113 9.34 44.91 -8.04
N ARG A 114 9.63 45.18 -9.32
CA ARG A 114 9.46 46.49 -9.95
C ARG A 114 8.03 46.77 -10.37
N VAL A 115 7.17 45.76 -10.33
CA VAL A 115 5.74 45.92 -10.61
C VAL A 115 5.08 46.58 -9.42
N LYS A 116 4.49 47.73 -9.68
CA LYS A 116 3.68 48.43 -8.70
C LYS A 116 2.32 47.76 -8.57
N ILE A 117 2.14 46.97 -7.52
CA ILE A 117 0.87 46.31 -7.20
C ILE A 117 0.15 47.15 -6.13
N CYS A 118 -0.84 47.93 -6.56
CA CYS A 118 -1.61 48.80 -5.67
C CYS A 118 -2.77 48.09 -4.96
N GLU A 119 -3.27 46.97 -5.52
CA GLU A 119 -4.42 46.24 -4.99
C GLU A 119 -4.32 44.74 -5.30
N LEU A 120 -5.03 43.91 -4.51
CA LEU A 120 -5.10 42.45 -4.71
C LEU A 120 -5.63 42.06 -6.11
N MET A 121 -6.58 42.82 -6.66
CA MET A 121 -7.09 42.57 -8.02
C MET A 121 -6.02 42.80 -9.10
N GLY A 122 -5.11 43.75 -8.88
CA GLY A 122 -3.98 44.00 -9.78
C GLY A 122 -2.99 42.84 -9.81
N ARG A 123 -2.75 42.21 -8.65
CA ARG A 123 -1.95 40.98 -8.56
C ARG A 123 -2.62 39.81 -9.28
N ASP A 124 -3.91 39.59 -9.04
CA ASP A 124 -4.62 38.47 -9.67
C ASP A 124 -4.63 38.61 -11.20
N LYS A 125 -4.79 39.84 -11.70
CA LYS A 125 -4.65 40.15 -13.12
C LYS A 125 -3.24 39.88 -13.64
N LEU A 126 -2.20 40.24 -12.88
CA LEU A 126 -0.81 39.93 -13.22
C LEU A 126 -0.57 38.42 -13.38
N PHE A 127 -1.13 37.59 -12.49
CA PHE A 127 -1.03 36.13 -12.60
C PHE A 127 -1.76 35.57 -13.82
N GLU A 128 -2.95 36.10 -14.15
CA GLU A 128 -3.64 35.74 -15.38
C GLU A 128 -2.86 36.13 -16.65
N ASP A 129 -2.24 37.31 -16.63
CA ASP A 129 -1.43 37.81 -17.74
C ASP A 129 -0.15 36.98 -17.91
N ILE A 130 0.51 36.57 -16.82
CA ILE A 130 1.65 35.64 -16.84
C ILE A 130 1.24 34.28 -17.43
N ASP A 131 0.09 33.72 -17.02
CA ASP A 131 -0.39 32.42 -17.53
C ASP A 131 -0.69 32.48 -19.04
N LYS A 132 -1.44 33.51 -19.47
CA LYS A 132 -1.81 33.70 -20.88
C LYS A 132 -0.60 33.99 -21.76
N ASN A 133 0.22 34.97 -21.37
CA ASN A 133 1.36 35.39 -22.19
C ASN A 133 2.48 34.35 -22.16
N GLY A 134 2.73 33.72 -21.01
CA GLY A 134 3.73 32.66 -20.87
C GLY A 134 3.37 31.41 -21.67
N SER A 135 2.11 30.96 -21.61
CA SER A 135 1.69 29.82 -22.45
C SER A 135 1.79 30.12 -23.94
N ALA A 136 1.46 31.35 -24.36
CA ALA A 136 1.63 31.79 -25.74
C ALA A 136 3.10 31.86 -26.15
N PHE A 137 3.96 32.34 -25.27
CA PHE A 137 5.42 32.44 -25.48
C PHE A 137 6.05 31.06 -25.63
N VAL A 138 5.80 30.14 -24.69
CA VAL A 138 6.31 28.76 -24.75
C VAL A 138 5.80 28.04 -26.01
N ARG A 139 4.53 28.24 -26.41
CA ARG A 139 4.02 27.68 -27.67
C ARG A 139 4.76 28.20 -28.90
N LYS A 140 5.21 29.46 -28.90
CA LYS A 140 6.02 30.01 -29.99
C LYS A 140 7.41 29.38 -30.01
N GLU A 141 8.05 29.25 -28.85
CA GLU A 141 9.37 28.60 -28.70
C GLU A 141 9.35 27.13 -29.12
N VAL A 142 8.33 26.36 -28.71
CA VAL A 142 8.13 24.96 -29.12
C VAL A 142 8.03 24.86 -30.65
N LYS A 143 7.27 25.76 -31.30
CA LYS A 143 7.16 25.80 -32.77
C LYS A 143 8.47 26.17 -33.46
N ALA A 144 9.29 27.01 -32.83
CA ALA A 144 10.57 27.46 -33.37
C ALA A 144 11.65 26.37 -33.29
N ARG A 145 11.58 25.45 -32.31
CA ARG A 145 12.56 24.38 -32.10
C ARG A 145 12.41 23.17 -33.03
N GLY A 146 11.33 23.08 -33.81
CA GLY A 146 11.23 22.21 -35.00
C GLY A 146 11.18 20.69 -34.80
N ASP A 147 11.50 20.15 -33.63
CA ASP A 147 11.69 18.70 -33.41
C ASP A 147 10.47 18.02 -32.77
N GLY A 148 9.35 17.83 -33.48
CA GLY A 148 8.27 16.89 -33.09
C GLY A 148 7.64 17.06 -31.68
N GLU A 149 8.07 18.05 -30.90
CA GLU A 149 7.66 18.30 -29.53
C GLU A 149 6.36 19.09 -29.56
N GLU A 150 5.28 18.47 -29.07
CA GLU A 150 4.02 19.17 -28.87
C GLU A 150 4.05 19.93 -27.53
N PHE A 151 3.34 21.06 -27.49
CA PHE A 151 3.16 21.81 -26.25
C PHE A 151 2.42 20.97 -25.20
N ASP A 152 3.11 20.61 -24.13
CA ASP A 152 2.54 19.91 -22.99
C ASP A 152 1.85 20.89 -22.04
N VAL A 153 0.53 20.96 -22.18
CA VAL A 153 -0.36 21.77 -21.35
C VAL A 153 -0.22 21.45 -19.86
N TYR A 154 0.03 20.20 -19.49
CA TYR A 154 0.13 19.78 -18.09
C TYR A 154 1.46 20.19 -17.47
N ARG A 155 2.55 20.11 -18.25
CA ARG A 155 3.85 20.63 -17.84
C ARG A 155 3.78 22.15 -17.61
N TRP A 156 3.18 22.90 -18.53
CA TRP A 156 2.97 24.34 -18.35
C TRP A 156 2.19 24.67 -17.08
N LYS A 157 1.06 23.98 -16.85
CA LYS A 157 0.25 24.17 -15.63
C LYS A 157 1.06 23.93 -14.35
N THR A 158 1.95 22.94 -14.36
CA THR A 158 2.81 22.63 -13.22
C THR A 158 3.82 23.74 -12.98
N VAL A 159 4.55 24.15 -14.03
CA VAL A 159 5.55 25.22 -13.96
C VAL A 159 4.92 26.52 -13.50
N ASN A 160 3.80 26.93 -14.10
CA ASN A 160 3.11 28.16 -13.73
C ASN A 160 2.59 28.11 -12.28
N ARG A 161 1.98 27.00 -11.84
CA ARG A 161 1.53 26.83 -10.45
C ARG A 161 2.69 26.97 -9.47
N LYS A 162 3.77 26.22 -9.68
CA LYS A 162 4.95 26.21 -8.79
C LYS A 162 5.64 27.58 -8.77
N PHE A 163 5.73 28.25 -9.91
CA PHE A 163 6.26 29.61 -9.99
C PHE A 163 5.40 30.60 -9.18
N ILE A 164 4.08 30.61 -9.38
CA ILE A 164 3.14 31.48 -8.64
C ILE A 164 3.25 31.26 -7.13
N GLU A 165 3.32 30.00 -6.68
CA GLU A 165 3.50 29.64 -5.26
C GLU A 165 4.77 30.25 -4.64
N ARG A 166 5.84 30.46 -5.42
CA ARG A 166 7.10 31.06 -4.94
C ARG A 166 7.08 32.58 -4.97
N ILE A 167 6.51 33.19 -6.01
CA ILE A 167 6.53 34.66 -6.17
C ILE A 167 5.48 35.36 -5.31
N ASN A 168 4.36 34.70 -5.02
CA ASN A 168 3.25 35.40 -4.40
C ASN A 168 3.56 35.94 -2.98
N PRO A 169 4.22 35.20 -2.07
CA PRO A 169 4.61 35.76 -0.76
C PRO A 169 5.46 37.03 -0.90
N ILE A 170 6.36 37.05 -1.88
CA ILE A 170 7.24 38.19 -2.16
C ILE A 170 6.43 39.39 -2.64
N LEU A 171 5.44 39.17 -3.51
CA LEU A 171 4.56 40.25 -3.99
C LEU A 171 3.61 40.77 -2.90
N LEU A 172 3.18 39.91 -1.97
CA LEU A 172 2.38 40.31 -0.82
C LEU A 172 3.19 41.18 0.16
N GLU A 173 4.47 40.86 0.37
CA GLU A 173 5.38 41.65 1.22
C GLU A 173 5.56 43.06 0.67
N ARG A 174 5.83 43.18 -0.63
CA ARG A 174 5.90 44.49 -1.29
C ARG A 174 4.61 45.29 -1.23
N HIS A 175 3.46 44.61 -1.28
CA HIS A 175 2.17 45.26 -1.12
C HIS A 175 1.97 45.77 0.33
N LEU A 176 2.44 45.04 1.35
CA LEU A 176 2.46 45.54 2.73
C LEU A 176 3.38 46.74 2.87
N ASP A 177 4.60 46.71 2.32
CA ASP A 177 5.54 47.85 2.36
C ASP A 177 4.90 49.13 1.81
N LEU A 178 4.15 49.01 0.71
CA LEU A 178 3.39 50.13 0.13
C LEU A 178 2.34 50.67 1.11
N LEU A 179 1.55 49.78 1.71
CA LEU A 179 0.50 50.16 2.64
C LEU A 179 1.07 50.77 3.93
N GLU A 180 2.18 50.24 4.45
CA GLU A 180 2.89 50.78 5.60
C GLU A 180 3.45 52.18 5.31
N TYR A 181 4.09 52.36 4.15
CA TYR A 181 4.58 53.67 3.73
C TYR A 181 3.47 54.72 3.65
N ILE A 182 2.30 54.37 3.07
CA ILE A 182 1.14 55.27 2.98
C ILE A 182 0.61 55.61 4.38
N LEU A 183 0.55 54.64 5.29
CA LEU A 183 0.08 54.82 6.66
C LEU A 183 1.01 55.70 7.50
N GLU A 184 2.32 55.63 7.29
CA GLU A 184 3.33 56.40 8.02
C GLU A 184 3.50 57.83 7.49
N ASN A 185 3.57 57.98 6.16
CA ASN A 185 3.94 59.25 5.52
C ASN A 185 2.74 60.06 5.02
N ASN A 186 1.54 59.49 5.10
CA ASN A 186 0.29 60.07 4.59
C ASN A 186 0.32 60.42 3.09
N ASP A 187 1.15 59.72 2.31
CA ASP A 187 1.41 60.02 0.89
C ASP A 187 0.59 59.10 -0.03
N ILE A 188 -0.60 59.56 -0.41
CA ILE A 188 -1.52 58.82 -1.30
C ILE A 188 -1.11 58.98 -2.79
N SER A 189 -0.21 59.90 -3.12
CA SER A 189 0.20 60.14 -4.51
C SER A 189 0.83 58.91 -5.15
N VAL A 190 1.33 58.00 -4.33
CA VAL A 190 1.94 56.73 -4.71
C VAL A 190 0.95 55.70 -5.24
N LEU A 191 -0.36 55.95 -5.34
CA LEU A 191 -1.30 54.97 -5.92
C LEU A 191 -1.53 55.11 -7.44
N ASP A 192 -0.98 56.16 -8.09
CA ASP A 192 -1.09 56.45 -9.54
C ASP A 192 -2.51 56.34 -10.14
N ASP A 193 -3.57 56.51 -9.33
CA ASP A 193 -4.93 56.43 -9.86
C ASP A 193 -5.22 57.65 -10.74
N SER A 194 -5.55 57.41 -12.01
CA SER A 194 -5.96 58.44 -12.98
C SER A 194 -7.15 59.25 -12.47
N LYS A 195 -8.02 58.65 -11.65
CA LYS A 195 -9.17 59.34 -11.03
C LYS A 195 -8.75 60.33 -9.94
N LEU A 196 -7.58 60.13 -9.33
CA LEU A 196 -7.00 61.05 -8.33
C LEU A 196 -6.12 62.12 -8.97
N THR A 197 -5.49 61.82 -10.11
CA THR A 197 -4.55 62.73 -10.81
C THR A 197 -5.22 63.68 -11.81
N VAL A 198 -6.40 63.36 -12.36
CA VAL A 198 -7.14 64.23 -13.32
C VAL A 198 -7.94 65.36 -12.65
N LEU A 199 -7.90 65.46 -11.32
CA LEU A 199 -8.63 66.49 -10.59
C LEU A 199 -7.96 67.86 -10.77
N THR A 200 -8.65 68.71 -11.54
CA THR A 200 -8.29 70.10 -11.87
C THR A 200 -7.83 70.88 -10.63
N ILE A 201 -6.94 71.87 -10.82
CA ILE A 201 -6.31 72.73 -9.79
C ILE A 201 -7.30 73.21 -8.70
N LYS A 202 -8.57 73.42 -9.06
CA LYS A 202 -9.67 73.83 -8.17
C LYS A 202 -10.00 72.85 -7.04
N TYR A 203 -9.76 71.54 -7.20
CA TYR A 203 -10.09 70.50 -6.21
C TYR A 203 -8.89 70.07 -5.33
N ARG A 204 -7.65 70.47 -5.70
CA ARG A 204 -6.42 70.10 -4.99
C ARG A 204 -6.42 70.60 -3.53
N TRP A 205 -6.89 71.82 -3.29
CA TRP A 205 -6.98 72.41 -1.95
C TRP A 205 -8.12 71.82 -1.11
N ILE A 206 -9.26 71.50 -1.74
CA ILE A 206 -10.39 70.84 -1.07
C ILE A 206 -9.99 69.44 -0.62
N ILE A 207 -9.27 68.68 -1.46
CA ILE A 207 -8.79 67.35 -1.11
C ILE A 207 -7.66 67.42 -0.08
N ALA A 208 -6.69 68.34 -0.20
CA ALA A 208 -5.63 68.51 0.81
C ALA A 208 -6.20 68.89 2.20
N SER A 209 -7.23 69.72 2.24
CA SER A 209 -7.91 70.13 3.49
C SER A 209 -8.87 69.06 4.02
N THR A 210 -9.53 68.31 3.14
CA THR A 210 -10.52 67.26 3.51
C THR A 210 -9.85 65.92 3.83
N LEU A 211 -8.82 65.49 3.09
CA LEU A 211 -8.00 64.31 3.40
C LEU A 211 -7.22 64.52 4.69
N LYS A 212 -6.64 65.70 4.96
CA LYS A 212 -6.02 65.99 6.27
C LYS A 212 -7.02 65.94 7.42
N LYS A 213 -8.23 66.50 7.25
CA LYS A 213 -9.27 66.51 8.29
C LYS A 213 -9.99 65.16 8.45
N ARG A 214 -10.04 64.32 7.42
CA ARG A 214 -10.70 62.99 7.41
C ARG A 214 -9.70 61.83 7.27
N TRP A 215 -8.42 62.08 7.54
CA TRP A 215 -7.34 61.09 7.43
C TRP A 215 -7.66 59.81 8.23
N TYR A 216 -8.33 59.94 9.37
CA TYR A 216 -8.76 58.80 10.19
C TYR A 216 -9.68 57.81 9.44
N LEU A 217 -10.53 58.28 8.50
CA LEU A 217 -11.38 57.40 7.69
C LEU A 217 -10.54 56.63 6.66
N LEU A 218 -9.64 57.29 5.95
CA LEU A 218 -8.72 56.61 5.01
C LEU A 218 -7.75 55.68 5.74
N ARG A 219 -7.28 56.07 6.92
CA ARG A 219 -6.44 55.22 7.77
C ARG A 219 -7.16 53.93 8.12
N SER A 220 -8.47 53.97 8.40
CA SER A 220 -9.30 52.76 8.59
C SER A 220 -9.41 51.90 7.33
N TYR A 221 -9.47 52.49 6.13
CA TYR A 221 -9.45 51.74 4.86
C TYR A 221 -8.09 51.05 4.63
N PHE A 222 -6.98 51.76 4.88
CA PHE A 222 -5.64 51.19 4.75
C PHE A 222 -5.32 50.16 5.83
N PHE A 223 -5.82 50.31 7.06
CA PHE A 223 -5.76 49.26 8.09
C PHE A 223 -6.55 48.01 7.68
N LYS A 224 -7.72 48.19 7.06
CA LYS A 224 -8.50 47.07 6.52
C LYS A 224 -7.76 46.39 5.37
N ALA A 225 -7.22 47.16 4.43
CA ALA A 225 -6.42 46.63 3.32
C ALA A 225 -5.17 45.89 3.81
N ARG A 226 -4.43 46.46 4.78
CA ARG A 226 -3.31 45.81 5.47
C ARG A 226 -3.73 44.51 6.13
N SER A 227 -4.79 44.52 6.93
CA SER A 227 -5.33 43.31 7.57
C SER A 227 -5.73 42.24 6.55
N ASP A 228 -6.29 42.66 5.41
CA ASP A 228 -6.69 41.74 4.34
C ASP A 228 -5.49 41.13 3.59
N VAL A 229 -4.38 41.87 3.44
CA VAL A 229 -3.10 41.41 2.89
C VAL A 229 -2.33 40.55 3.90
N GLU A 230 -2.25 40.93 5.18
CA GLU A 230 -1.67 40.12 6.26
C GLU A 230 -2.38 38.76 6.39
N LYS A 231 -3.72 38.75 6.24
CA LYS A 231 -4.50 37.51 6.15
C LYS A 231 -4.15 36.66 4.93
N GLN A 232 -3.52 37.21 3.89
CA GLN A 232 -3.02 36.43 2.76
C GLN A 232 -1.73 35.70 3.09
N PHE A 233 -0.85 36.16 3.99
CA PHE A 233 0.39 35.42 4.32
C PHE A 233 0.14 34.07 5.00
N ASN A 234 -0.94 33.99 5.77
CA ASN A 234 -1.40 32.73 6.37
C ASN A 234 -2.17 31.84 5.38
N LYS A 235 -2.42 32.33 4.17
CA LYS A 235 -3.03 31.58 3.06
C LYS A 235 -1.92 31.27 2.07
N LYS A 236 -1.80 30.04 1.56
CA LYS A 236 -0.90 29.77 0.41
C LYS A 236 -1.57 30.13 -0.93
N ASP A 237 -2.28 31.27 -0.90
CA ASP A 237 -2.60 32.20 -1.98
C ASP A 237 -3.95 32.20 -2.69
N GLY A 238 -4.39 33.45 -2.95
CA GLY A 238 -5.23 33.86 -4.08
C GLY A 238 -6.74 33.71 -3.90
N ASN A 239 -7.40 34.64 -3.21
CA ASN A 239 -8.85 34.70 -2.94
C ASN A 239 -9.80 33.95 -3.93
N ARG A 240 -10.16 32.70 -3.61
CA ARG A 240 -11.51 32.11 -3.74
C ARG A 240 -11.71 31.02 -2.65
N LYS A 241 -12.72 31.26 -1.79
CA LYS A 241 -13.32 30.41 -0.73
C LYS A 241 -12.78 28.96 -0.63
N TYR A 242 -12.25 28.53 0.53
CA TYR A 242 -12.18 27.16 1.13
C TYR A 242 -11.87 25.95 0.21
N TRP A 243 -12.59 25.82 -0.90
CA TRP A 243 -12.37 24.94 -2.05
C TRP A 243 -10.95 24.99 -2.60
N ASP A 244 -10.31 26.16 -2.68
CA ASP A 244 -8.92 26.24 -3.16
C ASP A 244 -7.94 25.69 -2.11
N ASP A 245 -8.10 26.00 -0.81
CA ASP A 245 -7.28 25.39 0.26
C ASP A 245 -7.40 23.86 0.28
N VAL A 246 -8.63 23.33 0.14
CA VAL A 246 -8.91 21.89 0.05
C VAL A 246 -8.28 21.29 -1.21
N LYS A 247 -8.31 22.00 -2.34
CA LYS A 247 -7.70 21.59 -3.60
C LYS A 247 -6.18 21.49 -3.48
N TYR A 248 -5.52 22.47 -2.87
CA TYR A 248 -4.07 22.44 -2.64
C TYR A 248 -3.63 21.30 -1.72
N LYS A 249 -4.36 21.07 -0.62
CA LYS A 249 -4.04 19.94 0.26
C LYS A 249 -4.14 18.59 -0.46
N LYS A 250 -5.11 18.44 -1.38
CA LYS A 250 -5.20 17.25 -2.25
C LYS A 250 -4.02 17.17 -3.22
N ILE A 251 -3.62 18.28 -3.85
CA ILE A 251 -2.48 18.33 -4.77
C ILE A 251 -1.22 17.83 -4.08
N ARG A 252 -0.92 18.30 -2.85
CA ARG A 252 0.27 17.84 -2.11
C ARG A 252 0.30 16.32 -1.92
N ILE A 253 -0.82 15.73 -1.48
CA ILE A 253 -0.92 14.27 -1.34
C ILE A 253 -0.63 13.57 -2.68
N PHE A 254 -1.13 14.11 -3.79
CA PHE A 254 -0.87 13.56 -5.12
C PHE A 254 0.59 13.74 -5.58
N GLU A 255 1.20 14.89 -5.30
CA GLU A 255 2.62 15.16 -5.60
C GLU A 255 3.54 14.21 -4.80
N ASP A 256 3.28 14.02 -3.50
CA ASP A 256 4.01 13.10 -2.62
C ASP A 256 3.93 11.64 -3.12
N CYS A 257 2.79 11.27 -3.69
CA CYS A 257 2.56 9.96 -4.29
C CYS A 257 3.09 9.84 -5.73
N GLY A 258 3.59 10.91 -6.33
CA GLY A 258 4.14 10.92 -7.69
C GLY A 258 3.09 10.82 -8.81
N PHE A 259 1.88 11.34 -8.59
CA PHE A 259 0.84 11.34 -9.63
C PHE A 259 1.21 12.29 -10.76
N SER A 260 0.91 11.90 -12.01
CA SER A 260 1.02 12.82 -13.14
C SER A 260 0.00 13.96 -13.03
N GLU A 261 0.36 15.14 -13.53
CA GLU A 261 -0.52 16.32 -13.51
C GLU A 261 -1.85 16.05 -14.24
N LYS A 262 -1.87 15.21 -15.28
CA LYS A 262 -3.11 14.73 -15.93
C LYS A 262 -4.05 14.01 -14.94
N ASN A 263 -3.50 13.13 -14.10
CA ASN A 263 -4.28 12.43 -13.09
C ASN A 263 -4.73 13.37 -11.97
N ILE A 264 -3.87 14.30 -11.55
CA ILE A 264 -4.20 15.33 -10.56
C ILE A 264 -5.41 16.14 -11.06
N GLN A 265 -5.33 16.72 -12.25
CA GLN A 265 -6.43 17.49 -12.84
C GLN A 265 -7.72 16.64 -12.90
N LYS A 266 -7.63 15.39 -13.37
CA LYS A 266 -8.78 14.48 -13.42
C LYS A 266 -9.45 14.30 -12.05
N PHE A 267 -8.68 14.09 -10.98
CA PHE A 267 -9.25 13.89 -9.64
C PHE A 267 -9.69 15.19 -8.96
N LEU A 268 -9.08 16.33 -9.31
CA LEU A 268 -9.47 17.63 -8.78
C LEU A 268 -10.82 18.11 -9.32
N PHE A 269 -11.15 17.84 -10.59
CA PHE A 269 -12.43 18.20 -11.20
C PHE A 269 -13.59 17.27 -10.81
N ILE A 270 -13.33 16.20 -10.05
CA ILE A 270 -14.38 15.32 -9.53
C ILE A 270 -14.82 15.86 -8.17
N ASP A 271 -15.96 16.55 -8.14
CA ASP A 271 -16.55 17.16 -6.93
C ASP A 271 -16.76 16.17 -5.77
N LYS A 272 -16.81 14.86 -6.06
CA LYS A 272 -17.07 13.81 -5.08
C LYS A 272 -15.86 13.41 -4.22
N LEU A 273 -14.63 13.81 -4.58
CA LEU A 273 -13.46 13.43 -3.77
C LEU A 273 -13.36 14.34 -2.53
N ASN A 274 -13.76 13.86 -1.36
CA ASN A 274 -13.55 14.60 -0.11
C ASN A 274 -12.06 14.55 0.30
N TYR A 275 -11.48 15.68 0.70
CA TYR A 275 -10.10 15.73 1.22
C TYR A 275 -9.90 14.82 2.43
N LYS A 276 -10.85 14.78 3.38
CA LYS A 276 -10.75 13.91 4.55
C LYS A 276 -10.65 12.43 4.15
N THR A 277 -11.37 12.02 3.11
CA THR A 277 -11.31 10.65 2.60
C THR A 277 -9.95 10.38 1.93
N LEU A 278 -9.44 11.33 1.15
CA LEU A 278 -8.12 11.22 0.53
C LEU A 278 -6.99 11.15 1.57
N GLU A 279 -7.06 11.98 2.61
CA GLU A 279 -6.10 12.01 3.73
C GLU A 279 -6.11 10.68 4.49
N LYS A 280 -7.29 10.14 4.81
CA LYS A 280 -7.39 8.83 5.49
C LYS A 280 -6.79 7.68 4.69
N ILE A 281 -7.11 7.58 3.39
CA ILE A 281 -6.56 6.50 2.57
C ILE A 281 -5.05 6.68 2.35
N TYR A 282 -4.57 7.92 2.32
CA TYR A 282 -3.14 8.24 2.22
C TYR A 282 -2.39 7.79 3.48
N LEU A 283 -2.87 8.16 4.67
CA LEU A 283 -2.30 7.71 5.94
C LEU A 283 -2.34 6.18 6.05
N PHE A 284 -3.45 5.56 5.68
CA PHE A 284 -3.58 4.10 5.68
C PHE A 284 -2.60 3.41 4.72
N ALA A 285 -2.35 3.99 3.54
CA ALA A 285 -1.35 3.48 2.62
C ALA A 285 0.07 3.64 3.18
N GLN A 286 0.37 4.76 3.84
CA GLN A 286 1.67 5.00 4.48
C GLN A 286 1.94 4.05 5.64
N GLU A 287 0.94 3.73 6.46
CA GLU A 287 1.04 2.71 7.52
C GLU A 287 1.49 1.35 6.97
N LEU A 288 1.08 1.03 5.73
CA LEU A 288 1.46 -0.20 5.02
C LEU A 288 2.71 -0.03 4.15
N GLY A 289 3.41 1.10 4.23
CA GLY A 289 4.62 1.39 3.45
C GLY A 289 4.37 1.58 1.94
N LEU A 290 3.13 1.86 1.54
CA LEU A 290 2.72 2.01 0.15
C LEU A 290 2.42 3.48 -0.22
N LYS A 291 2.68 3.82 -1.49
CA LYS A 291 2.18 5.06 -2.10
C LYS A 291 0.83 4.83 -2.76
N LEU A 292 -0.04 5.84 -2.72
CA LEU A 292 -1.32 5.80 -3.44
C LEU A 292 -1.08 5.71 -4.95
N ASN A 293 -2.02 5.07 -5.65
CA ASN A 293 -2.07 5.06 -7.10
C ASN A 293 -3.44 5.59 -7.61
N PRO A 294 -3.59 5.89 -8.90
CA PRO A 294 -4.85 6.41 -9.45
C PRO A 294 -6.05 5.49 -9.23
N ARG A 295 -5.84 4.18 -9.10
CA ARG A 295 -6.90 3.20 -8.88
C ARG A 295 -7.45 3.30 -7.45
N ASP A 296 -6.60 3.43 -6.44
CA ASP A 296 -7.03 3.58 -5.03
C ASP A 296 -7.94 4.79 -4.88
N VAL A 297 -7.55 5.92 -5.47
CA VAL A 297 -8.31 7.18 -5.42
C VAL A 297 -9.63 7.04 -6.19
N SER A 298 -9.62 6.34 -7.33
CA SER A 298 -10.85 6.03 -8.08
C SER A 298 -11.81 5.12 -7.30
N LEU A 299 -11.29 4.20 -6.49
CA LEU A 299 -12.10 3.35 -5.62
C LEU A 299 -12.62 4.13 -4.41
N ALA A 300 -11.86 5.08 -3.89
CA ALA A 300 -12.27 5.95 -2.80
C ALA A 300 -13.50 6.79 -3.17
N LEU A 301 -13.62 7.19 -4.44
CA LEU A 301 -14.83 7.84 -4.98
C LEU A 301 -16.08 6.96 -4.87
N ARG A 302 -15.93 5.63 -4.81
CA ARG A 302 -17.02 4.65 -4.65
C ARG A 302 -17.22 4.22 -3.19
N GLY A 303 -16.33 4.60 -2.29
CA GLY A 303 -16.35 4.27 -0.87
C GLY A 303 -14.95 4.13 -0.27
N GLU A 304 -14.74 4.68 0.93
CA GLU A 304 -13.47 4.64 1.67
C GLU A 304 -12.98 3.20 1.88
N GLU A 305 -13.87 2.30 2.31
CA GLU A 305 -13.52 0.89 2.59
C GLU A 305 -13.06 0.14 1.34
N LYS A 306 -13.65 0.41 0.17
CA LYS A 306 -13.23 -0.21 -1.10
C LYS A 306 -11.80 0.18 -1.49
N ALA A 307 -11.40 1.40 -1.16
CA ALA A 307 -10.02 1.85 -1.38
C ALA A 307 -9.07 1.17 -0.40
N LYS A 308 -9.43 1.09 0.89
CA LYS A 308 -8.63 0.38 1.90
C LYS A 308 -8.47 -1.10 1.56
N ASP A 309 -9.53 -1.77 1.10
CA ASP A 309 -9.48 -3.17 0.68
C ASP A 309 -8.48 -3.37 -0.47
N HIS A 310 -8.51 -2.51 -1.47
CA HIS A 310 -7.54 -2.57 -2.58
C HIS A 310 -6.10 -2.24 -2.14
N ILE A 311 -5.92 -1.30 -1.22
CA ILE A 311 -4.61 -0.98 -0.63
C ILE A 311 -4.09 -2.19 0.17
N LYS A 312 -4.96 -2.86 0.93
CA LYS A 312 -4.65 -4.10 1.66
C LYS A 312 -4.28 -5.23 0.69
N GLU A 313 -5.03 -5.42 -0.38
CA GLU A 313 -4.69 -6.42 -1.42
C GLU A 313 -3.31 -6.16 -2.03
N ARG A 314 -2.99 -4.89 -2.31
CA ARG A 314 -1.66 -4.49 -2.78
C ARG A 314 -0.56 -4.69 -1.75
N ALA A 315 -0.87 -4.54 -0.47
CA ALA A 315 0.03 -4.86 0.63
C ALA A 315 0.16 -6.38 0.87
N GLY A 316 -0.54 -7.21 0.08
CA GLY A 316 -0.48 -8.67 0.17
C GLY A 316 -1.48 -9.29 1.14
N PHE A 317 -2.48 -8.55 1.64
CA PHE A 317 -3.52 -9.13 2.48
C PHE A 317 -4.66 -9.71 1.64
N LEU A 318 -5.13 -10.90 2.01
CA LEU A 318 -6.31 -11.51 1.39
C LEU A 318 -7.59 -10.87 1.94
N MET A 319 -8.36 -10.23 1.08
CA MET A 319 -9.63 -9.57 1.43
C MET A 319 -10.84 -10.31 0.87
N GLY A 320 -12.03 -9.96 1.37
CA GLY A 320 -13.31 -10.52 0.92
C GLY A 320 -13.43 -12.03 1.13
N GLU A 321 -13.88 -12.76 0.09
CA GLU A 321 -14.09 -14.20 0.14
C GLU A 321 -12.78 -14.99 0.37
N ARG A 322 -11.64 -14.48 -0.09
CA ARG A 322 -10.33 -15.12 0.14
C ARG A 322 -9.90 -15.01 1.60
N GLY A 323 -10.11 -13.85 2.22
CA GLY A 323 -9.84 -13.66 3.65
C GLY A 323 -10.73 -14.53 4.53
N LYS A 324 -12.04 -14.63 4.20
CA LYS A 324 -12.96 -15.56 4.88
C LYS A 324 -12.51 -17.01 4.74
N PHE A 325 -12.07 -17.40 3.54
CA PHE A 325 -11.59 -18.74 3.28
C PHE A 325 -10.30 -19.07 4.05
N GLN A 326 -9.35 -18.13 4.10
CA GLN A 326 -8.14 -18.28 4.94
C GLN A 326 -8.52 -18.51 6.41
N LYS A 327 -9.43 -17.69 6.96
CA LYS A 327 -9.88 -17.85 8.34
C LYS A 327 -10.51 -19.22 8.59
N LYS A 328 -11.35 -19.71 7.67
CA LYS A 328 -11.93 -21.05 7.74
C LYS A 328 -10.85 -22.14 7.76
N LEU A 329 -9.80 -22.03 6.93
CA LEU A 329 -8.70 -23.00 6.94
C LEU A 329 -7.93 -23.00 8.27
N ILE A 330 -7.71 -21.83 8.86
CA ILE A 330 -7.07 -21.72 10.19
C ILE A 330 -7.94 -22.38 11.26
N GLU A 331 -9.26 -22.17 11.24
CA GLU A 331 -10.21 -22.83 12.14
C GLU A 331 -10.21 -24.37 11.99
N MET A 332 -9.89 -24.87 10.79
CA MET A 332 -9.73 -26.30 10.50
C MET A 332 -8.35 -26.87 10.89
N GLY A 333 -7.45 -26.06 11.42
CA GLY A 333 -6.13 -26.49 11.92
C GLY A 333 -4.97 -26.34 10.93
N PHE A 334 -5.14 -25.60 9.83
CA PHE A 334 -4.05 -25.27 8.90
C PHE A 334 -3.11 -24.24 9.50
N THR A 335 -1.84 -24.27 9.09
CA THR A 335 -0.88 -23.20 9.45
C THR A 335 -1.27 -21.85 8.83
N GLU A 336 -0.87 -20.73 9.46
CA GLU A 336 -1.12 -19.39 8.91
C GLU A 336 -0.52 -19.23 7.51
N ASN A 337 0.72 -19.70 7.32
CA ASN A 337 1.41 -19.62 6.03
C ASN A 337 0.73 -20.49 4.96
N GLY A 338 0.32 -21.70 5.32
CA GLY A 338 -0.33 -22.59 4.38
C GLY A 338 -1.75 -22.20 4.03
N SER A 339 -2.53 -21.72 5.00
CA SER A 339 -3.85 -21.16 4.76
C SER A 339 -3.79 -19.94 3.85
N TYR A 340 -2.80 -19.05 4.04
CA TYR A 340 -2.55 -17.93 3.13
C TYR A 340 -2.20 -18.41 1.72
N ALA A 341 -1.25 -19.34 1.58
CA ALA A 341 -0.83 -19.85 0.28
C ALA A 341 -2.00 -20.49 -0.50
N ILE A 342 -2.82 -21.30 0.19
CA ILE A 342 -4.00 -21.93 -0.40
C ILE A 342 -5.05 -20.89 -0.77
N ALA A 343 -5.39 -19.97 0.14
CA ALA A 343 -6.44 -18.98 -0.09
C ALA A 343 -6.07 -17.94 -1.16
N ASN A 344 -4.77 -17.65 -1.34
CA ASN A 344 -4.29 -16.78 -2.41
C ASN A 344 -4.41 -17.44 -3.79
N GLN A 345 -4.13 -18.74 -3.88
CA GLN A 345 -4.11 -19.48 -5.15
C GLN A 345 -5.48 -20.08 -5.53
N ALA A 346 -6.35 -20.35 -4.56
CA ALA A 346 -7.66 -20.94 -4.80
C ALA A 346 -8.59 -19.97 -5.57
N LYS A 347 -9.18 -20.46 -6.67
CA LYS A 347 -10.32 -19.78 -7.31
C LYS A 347 -11.59 -20.12 -6.52
N GLY A 348 -12.53 -19.17 -6.42
CA GLY A 348 -13.69 -19.26 -5.50
C GLY A 348 -14.54 -20.54 -5.60
N ALA A 349 -14.59 -21.21 -6.77
CA ALA A 349 -15.30 -22.48 -6.93
C ALA A 349 -14.61 -23.69 -6.25
N HIS A 350 -13.31 -23.61 -5.96
CA HIS A 350 -12.51 -24.72 -5.43
C HIS A 350 -12.36 -24.69 -3.90
N SER A 351 -12.76 -23.61 -3.24
CA SER A 351 -12.66 -23.47 -1.78
C SER A 351 -13.40 -24.59 -1.05
N ARG A 352 -14.61 -24.93 -1.52
CA ARG A 352 -15.42 -26.01 -0.96
C ARG A 352 -14.81 -27.39 -1.22
N GLN A 353 -14.24 -27.60 -2.40
CA GLN A 353 -13.58 -28.88 -2.74
C GLN A 353 -12.40 -29.17 -1.82
N ILE A 354 -11.62 -28.14 -1.46
CA ILE A 354 -10.48 -28.27 -0.55
C ILE A 354 -10.96 -28.60 0.87
N THR A 355 -11.95 -27.87 1.39
CA THR A 355 -12.46 -28.12 2.74
C THR A 355 -13.11 -29.49 2.85
N ASP A 356 -13.97 -29.84 1.89
CA ASP A 356 -14.70 -31.10 1.90
C ASP A 356 -13.74 -32.30 1.74
N ALA A 357 -12.68 -32.16 0.94
CA ALA A 357 -11.67 -33.20 0.78
C ALA A 357 -10.81 -33.37 2.05
N TYR A 358 -10.47 -32.28 2.72
CA TYR A 358 -9.72 -32.32 3.98
C TYR A 358 -10.53 -32.97 5.10
N ASP A 359 -11.78 -32.55 5.29
CA ASP A 359 -12.70 -33.13 6.28
C ASP A 359 -12.94 -34.62 6.01
N LEU A 360 -13.16 -34.98 4.74
CA LEU A 360 -13.32 -36.38 4.35
C LEU A 360 -12.05 -37.18 4.63
N ALA A 361 -10.86 -36.63 4.38
CA ALA A 361 -9.61 -37.33 4.62
C ALA A 361 -9.37 -37.58 6.12
N LEU A 362 -9.69 -36.61 6.98
CA LEU A 362 -9.64 -36.78 8.44
C LEU A 362 -10.65 -37.83 8.90
N LYS A 363 -11.88 -37.78 8.39
CA LYS A 363 -12.91 -38.76 8.72
C LYS A 363 -12.49 -40.18 8.33
N VAL A 364 -12.01 -40.36 7.10
CA VAL A 364 -11.52 -41.66 6.60
C VAL A 364 -10.35 -42.17 7.43
N ALA A 365 -9.42 -41.29 7.78
CA ALA A 365 -8.29 -41.65 8.64
C ALA A 365 -8.74 -42.12 10.04
N SER A 366 -9.78 -41.49 10.61
CA SER A 366 -10.38 -41.92 11.89
C SER A 366 -11.13 -43.25 11.76
N ASP A 367 -11.96 -43.38 10.72
CA ASP A 367 -12.80 -44.56 10.49
C ASP A 367 -11.95 -45.81 10.22
N GLU A 368 -10.84 -45.67 9.50
CA GLU A 368 -9.95 -46.77 9.10
C GLU A 368 -8.68 -46.85 9.96
N ILE A 369 -8.63 -46.15 11.10
CA ILE A 369 -7.44 -46.11 11.96
C ILE A 369 -6.98 -47.49 12.43
N TYR A 370 -7.95 -48.40 12.63
CA TYR A 370 -7.67 -49.78 12.99
C TYR A 370 -6.85 -50.48 11.91
N TRP A 371 -7.01 -50.15 10.63
CA TRP A 371 -6.24 -50.75 9.55
C TRP A 371 -4.82 -50.16 9.47
N TYR A 372 -4.70 -48.85 9.65
CA TYR A 372 -3.41 -48.16 9.46
C TYR A 372 -2.51 -48.13 10.70
N ARG A 373 -3.03 -48.45 11.89
CA ARG A 373 -2.27 -48.43 13.16
C ARG A 373 -1.52 -47.10 13.36
N ILE A 374 -2.20 -45.99 13.12
CA ILE A 374 -1.59 -44.65 13.20
C ILE A 374 -1.43 -44.29 14.68
N PRO A 375 -0.25 -43.84 15.14
CA PRO A 375 -0.06 -43.33 16.50
C PRO A 375 -0.85 -42.03 16.70
N CYS A 376 -0.94 -41.55 17.95
CA CYS A 376 -1.73 -40.36 18.34
C CYS A 376 -1.40 -39.01 17.66
N ASN A 377 -0.59 -38.99 16.60
CA ASN A 377 -0.08 -37.78 15.97
C ASN A 377 -1.00 -37.24 14.86
N MET A 378 -2.21 -36.81 15.25
CA MET A 378 -3.14 -36.13 14.34
C MET A 378 -2.55 -34.83 13.77
N GLU A 379 -1.62 -34.19 14.47
CA GLU A 379 -0.93 -32.99 13.97
C GLU A 379 -0.06 -33.30 12.76
N GLU A 380 0.65 -34.42 12.76
CA GLU A 380 1.46 -34.84 11.61
C GLU A 380 0.60 -35.27 10.42
N LEU A 381 -0.54 -35.91 10.67
CA LEU A 381 -1.52 -36.18 9.61
C LEU A 381 -2.06 -34.86 9.02
N ALA A 382 -2.48 -33.93 9.86
CA ALA A 382 -2.98 -32.62 9.46
C ALA A 382 -1.94 -31.86 8.60
N LYS A 383 -0.67 -31.84 9.02
CA LYS A 383 0.44 -31.25 8.26
C LYS A 383 0.64 -31.93 6.90
N ASN A 384 0.63 -33.26 6.85
CA ASN A 384 0.77 -34.00 5.59
C ASN A 384 -0.40 -33.76 4.62
N LEU A 385 -1.63 -33.66 5.15
CA LEU A 385 -2.82 -33.33 4.38
C LEU A 385 -2.78 -31.89 3.88
N GLU A 386 -2.39 -30.93 4.73
CA GLU A 386 -2.19 -29.53 4.35
C GLU A 386 -1.20 -29.39 3.19
N ILE A 387 -0.08 -30.13 3.22
CA ILE A 387 0.89 -30.16 2.11
C ILE A 387 0.25 -30.67 0.82
N GLN A 388 -0.67 -31.65 0.87
CA GLN A 388 -1.38 -32.10 -0.33
C GLN A 388 -2.37 -31.04 -0.82
N CYS A 389 -3.08 -30.36 0.08
CA CYS A 389 -3.98 -29.25 -0.26
C CYS A 389 -3.22 -28.11 -0.95
N GLN A 390 -2.04 -27.74 -0.45
CA GLN A 390 -1.18 -26.73 -1.06
C GLN A 390 -0.71 -27.14 -2.47
N LYS A 391 -0.34 -28.41 -2.66
CA LYS A 391 0.23 -28.88 -3.94
C LYS A 391 -0.80 -29.06 -5.05
N HIS A 392 -2.01 -29.51 -4.70
CA HIS A 392 -2.99 -29.96 -5.71
C HIS A 392 -4.24 -29.08 -5.80
N LEU A 393 -4.47 -28.17 -4.84
CA LEU A 393 -5.57 -27.20 -4.84
C LEU A 393 -6.90 -27.80 -5.34
N SER A 394 -7.31 -27.49 -6.57
CA SER A 394 -8.58 -27.92 -7.18
C SER A 394 -8.68 -29.42 -7.45
N THR A 395 -7.56 -30.14 -7.53
CA THR A 395 -7.53 -31.60 -7.78
C THR A 395 -7.19 -32.38 -6.52
N VAL A 396 -7.19 -31.75 -5.34
CA VAL A 396 -6.82 -32.40 -4.07
C VAL A 396 -7.64 -33.66 -3.80
N ARG A 397 -8.94 -33.67 -4.10
CA ARG A 397 -9.81 -34.84 -3.93
C ARG A 397 -9.34 -36.02 -4.78
N ILE A 398 -9.09 -35.80 -6.07
CA ILE A 398 -8.58 -36.83 -7.01
C ILE A 398 -7.25 -37.37 -6.50
N HIS A 399 -6.36 -36.48 -6.05
CA HIS A 399 -5.04 -36.88 -5.58
C HIS A 399 -5.08 -37.68 -4.27
N LEU A 400 -5.91 -37.28 -3.31
CA LEU A 400 -6.03 -37.97 -2.03
C LEU A 400 -6.68 -39.34 -2.18
N PHE A 401 -7.80 -39.42 -2.90
CA PHE A 401 -8.63 -40.62 -2.97
C PHE A 401 -8.35 -41.45 -4.22
N GLU A 402 -8.64 -40.93 -5.42
CA GLU A 402 -8.53 -41.71 -6.69
C GLU A 402 -7.08 -42.12 -7.03
N ARG A 403 -6.09 -41.28 -6.69
CA ARG A 403 -4.66 -41.61 -6.88
C ARG A 403 -4.02 -42.25 -5.63
N GLY A 404 -4.80 -42.54 -4.61
CA GLY A 404 -4.39 -43.25 -3.40
C GLY A 404 -3.29 -42.56 -2.57
N ARG A 405 -3.15 -41.23 -2.63
CA ARG A 405 -2.13 -40.54 -1.80
C ARG A 405 -2.47 -40.59 -0.31
N LEU A 406 -3.75 -40.57 0.05
CA LEU A 406 -4.18 -40.72 1.43
C LEU A 406 -3.69 -42.06 1.98
N ASN A 407 -3.98 -43.17 1.29
CA ASN A 407 -3.50 -44.51 1.64
C ASN A 407 -1.97 -44.52 1.87
N LYS A 408 -1.18 -43.96 0.94
CA LYS A 408 0.28 -43.86 1.09
C LYS A 408 0.74 -43.09 2.33
N ILE A 409 0.06 -41.99 2.68
CA ILE A 409 0.37 -41.20 3.89
C ILE A 409 0.08 -42.04 5.12
N LEU A 410 -1.10 -42.67 5.19
CA LEU A 410 -1.53 -43.46 6.34
C LEU A 410 -0.64 -44.70 6.55
N LEU A 411 -0.27 -45.42 5.48
CA LEU A 411 0.69 -46.54 5.54
C LEU A 411 2.05 -46.10 6.08
N LYS A 412 2.54 -44.92 5.66
CA LYS A 412 3.83 -44.39 6.15
C LYS A 412 3.77 -44.04 7.64
N MET A 413 2.66 -43.49 8.11
CA MET A 413 2.48 -43.12 9.52
C MET A 413 2.34 -44.35 10.44
N GLY A 414 1.72 -45.44 9.98
CA GLY A 414 1.63 -46.69 10.74
C GLY A 414 2.92 -47.52 10.78
N LYS A 415 3.81 -47.27 9.82
CA LYS A 415 5.05 -48.03 9.63
C LYS A 415 5.89 -48.18 10.91
N PRO A 416 6.17 -47.15 11.71
CA PRO A 416 6.99 -47.27 12.92
C PRO A 416 6.43 -48.26 13.96
N ILE A 417 5.10 -48.36 14.09
CA ILE A 417 4.46 -49.32 15.02
C ILE A 417 4.69 -50.75 14.55
N ILE A 418 4.62 -50.98 13.24
CA ILE A 418 4.89 -52.29 12.65
C ILE A 418 6.34 -52.70 12.89
N GLN A 419 7.29 -51.79 12.65
CA GLN A 419 8.71 -52.01 12.92
C GLN A 419 8.94 -52.40 14.38
N LYS A 420 8.37 -51.62 15.31
CA LYS A 420 8.49 -51.86 16.75
C LYS A 420 7.97 -53.24 17.14
N PHE A 421 6.80 -53.64 16.61
CA PHE A 421 6.20 -54.94 16.92
C PHE A 421 7.00 -56.12 16.32
N LEU A 422 7.57 -55.96 15.12
CA LEU A 422 8.45 -56.97 14.53
C LEU A 422 9.71 -57.19 15.40
N ILE A 423 10.33 -56.10 15.87
CA ILE A 423 11.50 -56.15 16.75
C ILE A 423 11.14 -56.81 18.09
N GLU A 424 9.96 -56.51 18.65
CA GLU A 424 9.49 -57.10 19.90
C GLU A 424 9.34 -58.63 19.81
N LYS A 425 8.82 -59.14 18.68
CA LYS A 425 8.53 -60.58 18.53
C LYS A 425 9.69 -61.42 18.04
N TYR A 426 10.53 -60.87 17.17
CA TYR A 426 11.61 -61.62 16.52
C TYR A 426 13.02 -61.13 16.87
N GLY A 427 13.15 -60.07 17.66
CA GLY A 427 14.42 -59.45 18.00
C GLY A 427 14.88 -58.39 16.99
N PRO A 428 15.90 -57.60 17.35
CA PRO A 428 16.40 -56.48 16.53
C PRO A 428 17.04 -56.93 15.20
N GLU A 429 17.56 -58.15 15.15
CA GLU A 429 18.24 -58.74 13.99
C GLU A 429 17.32 -58.89 12.77
N VAL A 430 16.00 -58.88 12.95
CA VAL A 430 15.04 -58.93 11.84
C VAL A 430 15.20 -57.76 10.87
N MET A 431 15.67 -56.61 11.36
CA MET A 431 15.95 -55.43 10.53
C MET A 431 17.05 -55.68 9.49
N GLU A 432 17.97 -56.61 9.77
CA GLU A 432 19.14 -56.92 8.93
C GLU A 432 18.82 -57.97 7.86
N LEU A 433 17.64 -58.60 7.93
CA LEU A 433 17.23 -59.62 6.96
C LEU A 433 16.96 -58.99 5.59
N GLN A 434 17.45 -59.65 4.54
CA GLN A 434 17.18 -59.23 3.15
C GLN A 434 15.67 -59.17 2.82
N CYS A 435 14.84 -59.95 3.52
CA CYS A 435 13.39 -59.98 3.32
C CYS A 435 12.62 -58.96 4.19
N TYR A 436 13.31 -58.14 4.99
CA TYR A 436 12.69 -57.21 5.95
C TYR A 436 11.64 -56.29 5.32
N PHE A 437 11.92 -55.75 4.12
CA PHE A 437 10.98 -54.90 3.40
C PHE A 437 9.63 -55.58 3.07
N ARG A 438 9.60 -56.92 2.99
CA ARG A 438 8.37 -57.70 2.79
C ARG A 438 7.60 -57.90 4.09
N LEU A 439 8.30 -57.95 5.22
CA LEU A 439 7.72 -58.08 6.57
C LEU A 439 7.08 -56.80 7.05
N GLU A 440 7.64 -55.66 6.67
CA GLU A 440 7.22 -54.33 7.09
C GLU A 440 5.90 -53.83 6.47
N THR A 441 5.11 -54.76 5.94
CA THR A 441 3.79 -54.47 5.35
C THR A 441 2.70 -54.70 6.39
N ILE A 442 1.64 -53.88 6.32
CA ILE A 442 0.48 -53.99 7.23
C ILE A 442 -0.15 -55.39 7.20
N HIS A 443 -0.24 -56.02 6.03
CA HIS A 443 -0.79 -57.37 5.91
C HIS A 443 0.02 -58.42 6.68
N GLN A 444 1.36 -58.33 6.64
CA GLN A 444 2.21 -59.26 7.39
C GLN A 444 2.16 -59.00 8.89
N TYR A 445 2.08 -57.72 9.29
CA TYR A 445 1.78 -57.35 10.67
C TYR A 445 0.50 -58.03 11.19
N TYR A 446 -0.57 -58.04 10.39
CA TYR A 446 -1.83 -58.68 10.81
C TYR A 446 -1.77 -60.20 10.90
N LYS A 447 -1.06 -60.85 9.98
CA LYS A 447 -0.80 -62.29 10.13
C LYS A 447 -0.03 -62.58 11.40
N LEU A 448 1.01 -61.80 11.71
CA LEU A 448 1.79 -61.98 12.93
C LEU A 448 0.93 -61.74 14.18
N LYS A 449 0.10 -60.70 14.18
CA LYS A 449 -0.86 -60.42 15.27
C LYS A 449 -1.88 -61.53 15.44
N PHE A 450 -2.34 -62.14 14.35
CA PHE A 450 -3.22 -63.30 14.42
C PHE A 450 -2.55 -64.44 15.20
N PHE A 451 -1.33 -64.84 14.84
CA PHE A 451 -0.60 -65.90 15.57
C PHE A 451 -0.32 -65.52 17.02
N HIS A 452 -0.03 -64.25 17.30
CA HIS A 452 0.17 -63.77 18.67
C HIS A 452 -1.06 -63.94 19.57
N TYR A 453 -2.28 -63.80 19.03
CA TYR A 453 -3.52 -63.86 19.82
C TYR A 453 -4.22 -65.22 19.78
N HIS A 454 -4.03 -66.01 18.71
CA HIS A 454 -4.83 -67.21 18.45
C HIS A 454 -4.02 -68.50 18.35
N ALA A 455 -2.68 -68.46 18.36
CA ALA A 455 -1.84 -69.65 18.28
C ALA A 455 -0.89 -69.76 19.48
N ASP A 456 -0.50 -71.00 19.81
CA ASP A 456 0.42 -71.29 20.92
C ASP A 456 1.87 -70.94 20.59
N ALA A 457 2.22 -70.92 19.29
CA ALA A 457 3.56 -70.62 18.81
C ALA A 457 3.53 -69.58 17.68
N ILE A 458 4.50 -68.65 17.71
CA ILE A 458 4.70 -67.66 16.66
C ILE A 458 5.48 -68.33 15.51
N PRO A 459 5.02 -68.23 14.25
CA PRO A 459 5.73 -68.81 13.11
C PRO A 459 7.07 -68.12 12.91
N SER A 460 8.04 -68.81 12.33
CA SER A 460 9.30 -68.20 11.89
C SER A 460 9.07 -67.14 10.81
N VAL A 461 10.05 -66.25 10.61
CA VAL A 461 10.01 -65.21 9.57
C VAL A 461 9.75 -65.81 8.18
N SER A 462 10.35 -66.96 7.86
CA SER A 462 10.18 -67.63 6.57
C SER A 462 8.74 -68.15 6.39
N GLU A 463 8.17 -68.74 7.43
CA GLU A 463 6.81 -69.29 7.42
C GLU A 463 5.78 -68.17 7.26
N LEU A 464 5.92 -67.08 8.02
CA LEU A 464 4.99 -65.95 7.97
C LEU A 464 4.88 -65.36 6.55
N ILE A 465 6.03 -65.17 5.88
CA ILE A 465 6.08 -64.61 4.52
C ILE A 465 5.45 -65.57 3.50
N LYS A 466 5.64 -66.88 3.67
CA LYS A 466 5.16 -67.91 2.74
C LYS A 466 3.64 -68.06 2.75
N ILE A 467 2.98 -67.81 3.87
CA ILE A 467 1.51 -67.91 3.98
C ILE A 467 0.88 -66.88 3.04
N SER A 468 0.20 -67.33 1.99
CA SER A 468 -0.53 -66.45 1.07
C SER A 468 -1.84 -65.94 1.70
N ARG A 469 -2.45 -64.88 1.13
CA ARG A 469 -3.78 -64.40 1.59
C ARG A 469 -4.88 -65.47 1.41
N LYS A 470 -4.77 -66.31 0.38
CA LYS A 470 -5.71 -67.40 0.12
C LYS A 470 -5.61 -68.51 1.16
N GLU A 471 -4.39 -68.89 1.54
CA GLU A 471 -4.14 -69.90 2.59
C GLU A 471 -4.45 -69.36 3.99
N PHE A 472 -4.25 -68.05 4.21
CA PHE A 472 -4.55 -67.42 5.49
C PHE A 472 -6.05 -67.35 5.78
N LYS A 473 -6.89 -67.18 4.75
CA LYS A 473 -8.35 -67.03 4.90
C LYS A 473 -9.02 -68.14 5.74
N PRO A 474 -8.86 -69.44 5.46
CA PRO A 474 -9.48 -70.49 6.27
C PRO A 474 -8.98 -70.49 7.73
N ILE A 475 -7.68 -70.23 7.94
CA ILE A 475 -7.07 -70.15 9.27
C ILE A 475 -7.69 -68.98 10.07
N LEU A 476 -7.85 -67.84 9.42
CA LEU A 476 -8.44 -66.65 10.04
C LEU A 476 -9.91 -66.87 10.42
N LEU A 477 -10.70 -67.54 9.58
CA LEU A 477 -12.09 -67.86 9.88
C LEU A 477 -12.22 -68.81 11.08
N GLN A 478 -11.35 -69.81 11.17
CA GLN A 478 -11.31 -70.70 12.34
C GLN A 478 -10.94 -69.92 13.61
N GLY A 479 -9.89 -69.10 13.56
CA GLY A 479 -9.48 -68.28 14.71
C GLY A 479 -10.56 -67.26 15.13
N TYR A 480 -11.34 -66.72 14.19
CA TYR A 480 -12.50 -65.89 14.52
C TYR A 480 -13.54 -66.67 15.35
N GLN A 481 -13.91 -67.88 14.92
CA GLN A 481 -14.89 -68.70 15.63
C GLN A 481 -14.42 -69.06 17.05
N GLU A 482 -13.16 -69.43 17.19
CA GLU A 482 -12.54 -69.73 18.47
C GLU A 482 -12.49 -68.50 19.37
N PHE A 483 -12.16 -67.32 18.83
CA PHE A 483 -12.15 -66.06 19.57
C PHE A 483 -13.53 -65.69 20.11
N VAL A 484 -14.56 -65.77 19.25
CA VAL A 484 -15.95 -65.50 19.63
C VAL A 484 -16.40 -66.46 20.73
N LYS A 485 -16.08 -67.75 20.61
CA LYS A 485 -16.40 -68.77 21.62
C LYS A 485 -15.66 -68.51 22.94
N LYS A 486 -14.35 -68.25 22.90
CA LYS A 486 -13.52 -67.99 24.08
C LYS A 486 -13.96 -66.75 24.85
N ARG A 487 -14.45 -65.73 24.15
CA ARG A 487 -14.92 -64.46 24.72
C ARG A 487 -16.43 -64.45 25.01
N ASN A 488 -17.16 -65.55 24.75
CA ASN A 488 -18.61 -65.66 24.88
C ASN A 488 -19.37 -64.51 24.18
N LEU A 489 -18.96 -64.16 22.96
CA LEU A 489 -19.58 -63.08 22.20
C LEU A 489 -20.70 -63.61 21.30
N LYS A 490 -21.76 -62.80 21.15
CA LYS A 490 -22.84 -62.98 20.18
C LYS A 490 -22.73 -61.85 19.16
N ILE A 491 -22.29 -62.21 17.96
CA ILE A 491 -22.16 -61.28 16.83
C ILE A 491 -23.26 -61.61 15.83
N ASP A 492 -24.31 -60.82 15.86
CA ASP A 492 -25.49 -61.03 15.04
C ASP A 492 -25.33 -60.48 13.61
N LYS A 493 -26.22 -60.93 12.72
CA LYS A 493 -26.29 -60.44 11.32
C LYS A 493 -26.51 -58.92 11.23
N SER A 494 -27.06 -58.30 12.28
CA SER A 494 -27.23 -56.84 12.38
C SER A 494 -25.89 -56.08 12.38
N ILE A 495 -24.79 -56.73 12.81
CA ILE A 495 -23.43 -56.16 12.82
C ILE A 495 -22.68 -56.56 11.54
N LEU A 496 -22.79 -57.83 11.15
CA LEU A 496 -22.09 -58.37 9.98
C LEU A 496 -22.59 -57.75 8.66
N GLY A 497 -23.91 -57.60 8.50
CA GLY A 497 -24.51 -57.11 7.26
C GLY A 497 -24.06 -55.69 6.86
N PRO A 498 -24.06 -54.70 7.78
CA PRO A 498 -23.52 -53.36 7.49
C PRO A 498 -22.02 -53.36 7.16
N LEU A 499 -21.21 -54.19 7.84
CA LEU A 499 -19.77 -54.29 7.59
C LEU A 499 -19.43 -54.94 6.25
N GLU A 500 -20.26 -55.88 5.79
CA GLU A 500 -20.14 -56.50 4.47
C GLU A 500 -20.41 -55.49 3.35
N LYS A 501 -21.41 -54.63 3.53
CA LYS A 501 -21.77 -53.59 2.55
C LYS A 501 -20.79 -52.41 2.53
N SER A 502 -20.14 -52.13 3.66
CA SER A 502 -19.19 -51.03 3.79
C SER A 502 -17.84 -51.42 3.20
N HIS A 503 -17.46 -50.72 2.12
CA HIS A 503 -16.15 -50.84 1.50
C HIS A 503 -15.25 -49.69 1.95
N SER A 504 -13.96 -49.98 2.10
CA SER A 504 -12.95 -48.97 2.37
C SER A 504 -12.88 -47.87 1.31
N ILE A 505 -12.79 -46.62 1.75
CA ILE A 505 -12.60 -45.46 0.87
C ILE A 505 -11.15 -45.38 0.36
N THR A 506 -10.18 -45.96 1.08
CA THR A 506 -8.78 -46.03 0.67
C THR A 506 -8.44 -47.29 -0.14
N GLU A 507 -9.44 -48.11 -0.45
CA GLU A 507 -9.34 -49.32 -1.27
C GLU A 507 -8.28 -50.30 -0.75
N TRP A 508 -8.12 -50.42 0.57
CA TRP A 508 -7.16 -51.38 1.14
C TRP A 508 -7.63 -52.83 1.09
N GLU A 509 -8.94 -53.05 0.92
CA GLU A 509 -9.57 -54.37 0.91
C GLU A 509 -9.20 -55.17 -0.34
N ASP A 510 -8.68 -56.39 -0.16
CA ASP A 510 -8.38 -57.33 -1.25
C ASP A 510 -9.53 -58.35 -1.45
N PRO A 511 -9.56 -59.12 -2.55
CA PRO A 511 -10.60 -60.13 -2.79
C PRO A 511 -10.67 -61.26 -1.75
N CYS A 512 -9.65 -61.38 -0.88
CA CYS A 512 -9.60 -62.37 0.19
C CYS A 512 -10.10 -61.82 1.53
N THR A 513 -10.33 -60.51 1.63
CA THR A 513 -10.73 -59.82 2.86
C THR A 513 -12.13 -60.24 3.25
N THR A 514 -12.32 -60.64 4.51
CA THR A 514 -13.59 -61.14 5.04
C THR A 514 -14.18 -60.18 6.09
N VAL A 515 -15.48 -60.30 6.36
CA VAL A 515 -16.14 -59.49 7.40
C VAL A 515 -15.60 -59.84 8.78
N GLU A 516 -15.29 -61.12 9.00
CA GLU A 516 -14.66 -61.66 10.19
C GLU A 516 -13.28 -61.04 10.43
N GLU A 517 -12.48 -60.89 9.37
CA GLU A 517 -11.20 -60.17 9.42
C GLU A 517 -11.41 -58.72 9.85
N LYS A 518 -12.36 -58.00 9.23
CA LYS A 518 -12.68 -56.62 9.59
C LYS A 518 -13.05 -56.47 11.08
N ILE A 519 -13.72 -57.46 11.67
CA ILE A 519 -14.05 -57.48 13.11
C ILE A 519 -12.80 -57.76 13.95
N LEU A 520 -12.04 -58.81 13.61
CA LEU A 520 -10.81 -59.16 14.34
C LEU A 520 -9.82 -57.99 14.37
N LEU A 521 -9.64 -57.28 13.26
CA LEU A 521 -8.75 -56.12 13.18
C LEU A 521 -9.13 -55.00 14.17
N ARG A 522 -10.44 -54.75 14.33
CA ARG A 522 -10.99 -53.81 15.32
C ARG A 522 -10.81 -54.33 16.74
N CYS A 523 -11.08 -55.62 16.99
CA CYS A 523 -10.85 -56.26 18.29
C CYS A 523 -9.39 -56.14 18.71
N TRP A 524 -8.46 -56.50 17.83
CA TRP A 524 -7.03 -56.39 18.10
C TRP A 524 -6.60 -54.94 18.29
N PHE A 525 -7.17 -53.99 17.53
CA PHE A 525 -6.89 -52.57 17.73
C PHE A 525 -7.22 -52.13 19.16
N LEU A 526 -8.43 -52.45 19.61
CA LEU A 526 -8.91 -52.11 20.95
C LEU A 526 -8.08 -52.80 22.04
N MET A 527 -7.79 -54.09 21.87
CA MET A 527 -6.97 -54.86 22.81
C MET A 527 -5.54 -54.31 22.93
N ASP A 528 -4.94 -53.91 21.80
CA ASP A 528 -3.62 -53.27 21.77
C ASP A 528 -3.61 -51.92 22.55
N HIS A 529 -4.78 -51.33 22.82
CA HIS A 529 -4.98 -50.12 23.63
C HIS A 529 -5.61 -50.39 25.01
N GLY A 530 -5.53 -51.63 25.52
CA GLY A 530 -5.99 -51.98 26.87
C GLY A 530 -7.51 -52.20 27.01
N VAL A 531 -8.26 -52.20 25.91
CA VAL A 531 -9.72 -52.35 25.92
C VAL A 531 -10.10 -53.84 25.83
N SER A 532 -10.64 -54.40 26.91
CA SER A 532 -11.20 -55.76 26.94
C SER A 532 -12.44 -55.96 26.04
N ILE A 533 -12.46 -56.94 25.15
CA ILE A 533 -13.64 -57.21 24.31
C ILE A 533 -14.70 -57.99 25.10
N THR A 534 -15.89 -57.40 25.27
CA THR A 534 -17.05 -57.94 26.02
C THR A 534 -18.35 -57.73 25.24
N GLN A 535 -19.40 -58.50 25.54
CA GLN A 535 -20.70 -58.39 24.85
C GLN A 535 -21.29 -56.97 24.94
N SER A 536 -21.19 -56.33 26.10
CA SER A 536 -21.69 -54.95 26.28
C SER A 536 -21.06 -53.94 25.29
N ARG A 537 -19.78 -54.14 24.92
CA ARG A 537 -19.10 -53.31 23.92
C ARG A 537 -19.52 -53.65 22.49
N VAL A 538 -19.82 -54.91 22.22
CA VAL A 538 -20.42 -55.32 20.93
C VAL A 538 -21.77 -54.63 20.77
N ASP A 539 -22.61 -54.69 21.81
CA ASP A 539 -23.96 -54.13 21.84
C ASP A 539 -23.97 -52.59 21.74
N SER A 540 -22.88 -51.92 22.18
CA SER A 540 -22.73 -50.47 22.05
C SER A 540 -22.46 -49.99 20.62
N GLY A 541 -22.33 -50.91 19.64
CA GLY A 541 -22.11 -50.56 18.24
C GLY A 541 -20.67 -50.18 17.90
N ILE A 542 -19.68 -50.55 18.72
CA ILE A 542 -18.27 -50.20 18.51
C ILE A 542 -17.69 -50.76 17.19
N PHE A 543 -18.30 -51.81 16.66
CA PHE A 543 -17.92 -52.44 15.39
C PHE A 543 -18.71 -51.94 14.18
N SER A 544 -19.64 -51.01 14.37
CA SER A 544 -20.41 -50.44 13.27
C SER A 544 -19.50 -49.68 12.29
N PRO A 545 -19.82 -49.68 10.98
CA PRO A 545 -19.12 -48.85 9.99
C PRO A 545 -19.18 -47.36 10.37
N GLY A 546 -18.06 -46.65 10.27
CA GLY A 546 -17.96 -45.23 10.61
C GLY A 546 -17.98 -44.92 12.10
N PHE A 547 -17.85 -45.93 12.97
CA PHE A 547 -17.64 -45.69 14.40
C PHE A 547 -16.22 -45.15 14.62
N ASP A 548 -16.13 -43.98 15.24
CA ASP A 548 -14.86 -43.33 15.53
C ASP A 548 -14.16 -44.00 16.72
N LEU A 549 -13.47 -45.11 16.45
CA LEU A 549 -12.68 -45.87 17.43
C LEU A 549 -11.62 -44.98 18.10
N TRP A 550 -11.17 -43.94 17.40
CA TRP A 550 -10.18 -43.02 17.92
C TRP A 550 -10.73 -42.11 19.01
N SER A 551 -11.84 -41.43 18.75
CA SER A 551 -12.49 -40.60 19.76
C SER A 551 -12.98 -41.42 20.95
N TYR A 552 -13.32 -42.70 20.75
CA TYR A 552 -13.64 -43.62 21.82
C TYR A 552 -12.47 -43.89 22.77
N LEU A 553 -11.25 -44.08 22.24
CA LEU A 553 -10.04 -44.33 23.03
C LEU A 553 -9.50 -43.07 23.75
N LYS A 554 -9.94 -41.87 23.34
CA LYS A 554 -9.49 -40.56 23.87
C LYS A 554 -10.15 -40.14 25.18
N TYR A 555 -11.15 -40.86 25.71
CA TYR A 555 -11.52 -40.71 27.11
C TYR A 555 -10.46 -41.43 27.96
N PRO A 556 -9.89 -40.79 29.00
CA PRO A 556 -8.82 -41.40 29.79
C PRO A 556 -9.37 -42.66 30.45
N LEU A 557 -8.95 -43.83 29.96
CA LEU A 557 -9.03 -45.05 30.75
C LEU A 557 -8.05 -44.86 31.93
N PRO A 558 -8.48 -45.11 33.17
CA PRO A 558 -7.58 -45.01 34.31
C PRO A 558 -6.49 -46.08 34.18
N GLU A 559 -5.25 -45.62 34.38
CA GLU A 559 -4.06 -46.44 34.70
C GLU A 559 -3.55 -47.38 33.60
N CYS A 560 -2.74 -46.84 32.70
CA CYS A 560 -1.52 -47.54 32.30
C CYS A 560 -0.45 -47.19 33.34
N ASN A 561 -0.23 -48.08 34.31
CA ASN A 561 0.99 -48.07 35.11
C ASN A 561 2.18 -48.54 34.24
N PRO A 562 3.40 -48.05 34.52
CA PRO A 562 4.59 -48.12 33.65
C PRO A 562 5.06 -49.53 33.30
#